data_AF-A0A5C7N238-F1
#
_entry.id   AF-A0A5C7N238-F1
#
_cell.length_a   1.000
_cell.length_b   1.000
_cell.length_c   1.000
_cell.angle_alpha   90.00
_cell.angle_beta   90.00
_cell.angle_gamma   90.00
#
_symmetry.space_group_name_H-M   'P 1'
#
loop_
_entity.id
_entity.type
_entity.pdbx_description
1 polymer ?
#
loop_
_entity_poly.entity_id
_entity_poly.type
_entity_poly.pdbx_seq_one_letter_code
_entity_poly.pdbx_strand_id
1 'polypeptide(L)'
;MSTPEKGNFGELLAKVILPKVQLIALLVSAIGLVFHYLNLNGSSTMLMMGFTTLAATFFLSAFAVVSISATSKHNPSALILYKVLYLAAPVILIGSLFYILHFEGFKEMLLVGCVALGGAILISATLVSNPDNMVILKRPLLLTLPVFLLGVYFLYKISIL
;
A
#
# COMPACT_ATOMS: atom_id res chain seq x y z
N MET A 1 -21.18 -5.57 37.81
CA MET A 1 -21.33 -4.36 36.96
C MET A 1 -20.12 -4.33 36.04
N SER A 2 -20.25 -4.89 34.84
CA SER A 2 -19.17 -4.98 33.84
C SER A 2 -18.97 -3.60 33.20
N THR A 3 -17.84 -2.96 33.49
CA THR A 3 -17.43 -1.74 32.79
C THR A 3 -17.29 -2.06 31.30
N PRO A 4 -17.94 -1.31 30.39
CA PRO A 4 -17.77 -1.51 28.96
C PRO A 4 -16.30 -1.25 28.62
N GLU A 5 -15.66 -2.24 27.99
CA GLU A 5 -14.35 -2.07 27.35
C GLU A 5 -14.41 -0.81 26.49
N LYS A 6 -13.60 0.21 26.81
CA LYS A 6 -13.42 1.38 25.96
C LYS A 6 -12.79 0.89 24.65
N GLY A 7 -13.62 0.54 23.67
CA GLY A 7 -13.18 0.20 22.33
C GLY A 7 -12.25 1.29 21.82
N ASN A 8 -10.96 0.98 21.76
CA ASN A 8 -9.94 1.96 21.42
C ASN A 8 -10.18 2.35 19.96
N PHE A 9 -10.49 3.63 19.68
CA PHE A 9 -10.85 4.07 18.33
C PHE A 9 -9.81 3.64 17.27
N GLY A 10 -8.54 3.58 17.65
CA GLY A 10 -7.45 3.08 16.80
C GLY A 10 -7.60 1.61 16.39
N GLU A 11 -8.17 0.76 17.24
CA GLU A 11 -8.42 -0.65 16.94
C GLU A 11 -9.59 -0.83 15.97
N LEU A 12 -10.67 -0.06 16.17
CA LEU A 12 -11.80 -0.02 15.22
C LEU A 12 -11.35 0.51 13.85
N LEU A 13 -10.52 1.56 13.84
CA LEU A 13 -9.95 2.12 12.62
C LEU A 13 -9.10 1.07 11.89
N ALA A 14 -8.19 0.38 12.59
CA ALA A 14 -7.29 -0.61 12.02
C ALA A 14 -7.99 -1.88 11.53
N LYS A 15 -8.93 -2.42 12.31
CA LYS A 15 -9.56 -3.71 12.01
C LYS A 15 -10.77 -3.61 11.10
N VAL A 16 -11.54 -2.53 11.17
CA VAL A 16 -12.85 -2.45 10.50
C VAL A 16 -12.88 -1.39 9.40
N ILE A 17 -12.41 -0.18 9.69
CA ILE A 17 -12.58 0.96 8.78
C ILE A 17 -11.54 0.92 7.66
N LEU A 18 -10.24 0.81 8.00
CA LEU A 18 -9.14 0.82 7.04
C LEU A 18 -9.30 -0.24 5.93
N PRO A 19 -9.61 -1.51 6.23
CA PRO A 19 -9.77 -2.54 5.18
C PRO A 19 -10.92 -2.24 4.23
N LYS A 20 -12.03 -1.70 4.74
CA LYS A 20 -13.21 -1.36 3.92
C LYS A 20 -12.92 -0.17 3.02
N VAL A 21 -12.33 0.90 3.57
CA VAL A 21 -11.97 2.09 2.79
C VAL A 21 -10.92 1.73 1.74
N GLN A 22 -9.93 0.91 2.09
CA GLN A 22 -8.92 0.43 1.15
C GLN A 22 -9.55 -0.35 -0.02
N LEU A 23 -10.53 -1.21 0.25
CA LEU A 23 -11.22 -1.96 -0.81
C LEU A 23 -12.05 -1.06 -1.73
N ILE A 24 -12.77 -0.09 -1.16
CA ILE A 24 -13.52 0.90 -1.95
C ILE A 24 -12.55 1.73 -2.80
N ALA A 25 -11.46 2.22 -2.20
CA ALA A 25 -10.45 3.00 -2.90
C ALA A 25 -9.79 2.20 -4.03
N LEU A 26 -9.54 0.90 -3.81
CA LEU A 26 -9.00 -0.01 -4.83
C LEU A 26 -9.98 -0.17 -6.00
N LEU A 27 -11.28 -0.36 -5.73
CA LEU A 27 -12.30 -0.45 -6.78
C LEU A 27 -12.41 0.84 -7.59
N VAL A 28 -12.48 1.99 -6.93
CA VAL A 28 -12.52 3.31 -7.59
C VAL A 28 -11.27 3.52 -8.45
N SER A 29 -10.10 3.16 -7.92
CA SER A 29 -8.82 3.23 -8.65
C SER A 29 -8.80 2.33 -9.87
N ALA A 30 -9.29 1.09 -9.76
CA ALA A 30 -9.34 0.15 -10.86
C ALA A 30 -10.28 0.64 -11.98
N ILE A 31 -11.47 1.16 -11.61
CA ILE A 31 -12.41 1.76 -12.57
C ILE A 31 -11.77 2.97 -13.26
N GLY A 32 -11.12 3.85 -12.49
CA GLY A 32 -10.40 5.00 -13.03
C GLY A 32 -9.31 4.60 -14.02
N LEU A 33 -8.59 3.50 -13.74
CA LEU A 33 -7.52 3.00 -14.61
C LEU A 33 -8.07 2.44 -15.93
N VAL A 34 -9.21 1.73 -15.87
CA VAL A 34 -9.94 1.28 -17.07
C VAL A 34 -10.43 2.48 -17.89
N PHE A 35 -10.98 3.50 -17.24
CA PHE A 35 -11.44 4.72 -17.93
C PHE A 35 -10.29 5.47 -18.58
N HIS A 36 -9.12 5.50 -17.94
CA HIS A 36 -7.92 6.08 -18.51
C HIS A 36 -7.44 5.28 -19.72
N TYR A 37 -7.46 3.95 -19.65
CA TYR A 37 -7.10 3.08 -20.77
C TYR A 37 -8.04 3.27 -21.98
N LEU A 38 -9.33 3.50 -21.73
CA LEU A 38 -10.35 3.74 -22.76
C LEU A 38 -10.43 5.22 -23.22
N ASN A 39 -9.58 6.11 -22.72
CA ASN A 39 -9.60 7.55 -22.99
C ASN A 39 -10.97 8.21 -22.72
N LEU A 40 -11.69 7.76 -21.69
CA LEU A 40 -12.98 8.35 -21.29
C LEU A 40 -12.78 9.63 -20.46
N ASN A 41 -13.67 10.60 -20.67
CA ASN A 41 -13.71 11.83 -19.89
C ASN A 41 -13.97 11.55 -18.40
N GLY A 42 -13.22 12.21 -17.52
CA GLY A 42 -13.30 12.01 -16.07
C GLY A 42 -12.37 10.92 -15.51
N SER A 43 -11.54 10.28 -16.34
CA SER A 43 -10.56 9.30 -15.87
C SER A 43 -9.56 9.89 -14.85
N SER A 44 -9.06 11.10 -15.09
CA SER A 44 -8.10 11.78 -14.22
C SER A 44 -8.65 12.08 -12.82
N THR A 45 -9.92 12.51 -12.71
CA THR A 45 -10.55 12.81 -11.42
C THR A 45 -10.82 11.54 -10.62
N MET A 46 -11.28 10.46 -11.26
CA MET A 46 -11.48 9.16 -10.61
C MET A 46 -10.16 8.56 -10.13
N LEU A 47 -9.11 8.62 -10.95
CA LEU A 47 -7.76 8.17 -10.56
C LEU A 47 -7.19 9.01 -9.44
N MET A 48 -7.37 10.33 -9.46
CA MET A 48 -6.94 11.20 -8.37
C MET A 48 -7.61 10.82 -7.06
N MET A 49 -8.94 10.69 -7.02
CA MET A 49 -9.66 10.29 -5.80
C MET A 49 -9.26 8.89 -5.36
N GLY A 50 -9.16 7.93 -6.29
CA GLY A 50 -8.81 6.54 -6.01
C GLY A 50 -7.40 6.41 -5.43
N PHE A 51 -6.39 6.86 -6.18
CA PHE A 51 -4.99 6.71 -5.79
C PHE A 51 -4.62 7.52 -4.54
N THR A 52 -5.18 8.71 -4.35
CA THR A 52 -4.94 9.49 -3.11
C THR A 52 -5.57 8.83 -1.89
N THR A 53 -6.81 8.36 -1.99
CA THR A 53 -7.47 7.64 -0.90
C THR A 53 -6.73 6.34 -0.60
N LEU A 54 -6.32 5.60 -1.63
CA LEU A 54 -5.58 4.37 -1.48
C LEU A 54 -4.22 4.63 -0.83
N ALA A 55 -3.47 5.63 -1.29
CA ALA A 55 -2.20 6.07 -0.70
C ALA A 55 -2.36 6.47 0.77
N ALA A 56 -3.40 7.23 1.11
CA ALA A 56 -3.71 7.60 2.49
C ALA A 56 -3.99 6.35 3.35
N THR A 57 -4.79 5.40 2.87
CA THR A 57 -5.05 4.17 3.65
C THR A 57 -3.82 3.30 3.85
N PHE A 58 -2.95 3.17 2.84
CA PHE A 58 -1.67 2.45 2.98
C PHE A 58 -0.76 3.16 3.99
N PHE A 59 -0.66 4.50 3.91
CA PHE A 59 0.11 5.29 4.87
C PHE A 59 -0.42 5.12 6.30
N LEU A 60 -1.73 5.26 6.52
CA LEU A 60 -2.34 5.04 7.84
C LEU A 60 -2.11 3.61 8.35
N SER A 61 -2.12 2.62 7.45
CA SER A 61 -1.85 1.22 7.81
C SER A 61 -0.41 1.01 8.30
N ALA A 62 0.55 1.84 7.89
CA ALA A 62 1.92 1.79 8.43
C ALA A 62 2.01 2.23 9.91
N PHE A 63 1.09 3.11 10.33
CA PHE A 63 1.02 3.62 11.71
C PHE A 63 -0.02 2.93 12.57
N ALA A 64 -0.89 2.11 11.98
CA ALA A 64 -1.84 1.30 12.71
C ALA A 64 -1.10 0.40 13.72
N VAL A 65 -1.61 0.37 14.96
CA VAL A 65 -1.08 -0.51 16.00
C VAL A 65 -1.38 -1.94 15.57
N VAL A 66 -0.36 -2.66 15.14
CA VAL A 66 -0.47 -4.10 14.92
C VAL A 66 -0.67 -4.72 16.30
N SER A 67 -1.87 -5.23 16.57
CA SER A 67 -2.16 -5.97 17.80
C SER A 67 -1.45 -7.33 17.68
N ILE A 68 -0.24 -7.39 18.21
CA ILE A 68 0.61 -8.58 18.16
C ILE A 68 0.15 -9.52 19.28
N SER A 69 -0.19 -10.77 18.94
CA SER A 69 -0.48 -11.82 19.92
C SER A 69 0.74 -12.02 20.81
N ALA A 70 0.57 -11.99 22.13
CA ALA A 70 1.62 -11.95 23.15
C ALA A 70 2.53 -13.19 23.26
N THR A 71 2.58 -14.05 22.25
CA THR A 71 3.06 -15.44 22.36
C THR A 71 4.19 -15.84 21.42
N SER A 72 4.73 -14.95 20.58
CA SER A 72 5.77 -15.30 19.61
C SER A 72 7.06 -14.50 19.80
N LYS A 73 8.20 -15.18 19.63
CA LYS A 73 9.56 -14.63 19.79
C LYS A 73 9.87 -13.78 18.56
N HIS A 74 9.35 -12.56 18.52
CA HIS A 74 9.34 -11.73 17.33
C HIS A 74 10.74 -11.22 16.94
N ASN A 75 11.06 -11.34 15.66
CA ASN A 75 12.20 -10.62 15.08
C ASN A 75 11.79 -9.15 14.82
N PRO A 76 12.47 -8.16 15.42
CA PRO A 76 12.14 -6.73 15.24
C PRO A 76 12.24 -6.28 13.77
N SER A 77 13.05 -6.98 12.98
CA SER A 77 13.17 -6.76 11.53
C SER A 77 11.86 -6.97 10.78
N ALA A 78 11.03 -7.96 11.14
CA ALA A 78 9.75 -8.22 10.47
C ALA A 78 8.76 -7.05 10.63
N LEU A 79 8.76 -6.38 11.79
CA LEU A 79 7.92 -5.21 12.07
C LEU A 79 8.39 -3.97 11.32
N ILE A 80 9.71 -3.79 11.20
CA ILE A 80 10.28 -2.70 10.41
C ILE A 80 9.91 -2.90 8.94
N LEU A 81 10.07 -4.12 8.40
CA LEU A 81 9.69 -4.43 7.03
C LEU A 81 8.20 -4.21 6.76
N TYR A 82 7.33 -4.60 7.69
CA TYR A 82 5.90 -4.32 7.61
C TYR A 82 5.66 -2.82 7.36
N LYS A 83 6.29 -1.95 8.15
CA LYS A 83 6.15 -0.50 8.01
C LYS A 83 6.70 0.01 6.68
N VAL A 84 7.87 -0.48 6.27
CA VAL A 84 8.48 -0.08 4.99
C VAL A 84 7.61 -0.46 3.80
N LEU A 85 7.03 -1.67 3.78
CA LEU A 85 6.10 -2.12 2.73
C LEU A 85 4.90 -1.16 2.60
N TYR A 86 4.28 -0.81 3.73
CA TYR A 86 3.13 0.10 3.75
C TYR A 86 3.49 1.57 3.47
N LEU A 87 4.73 2.01 3.71
CA LEU A 87 5.20 3.36 3.39
C LEU A 87 5.67 3.51 1.95
N ALA A 88 6.22 2.46 1.34
CA ALA A 88 6.69 2.50 -0.04
C ALA A 88 5.53 2.43 -1.06
N ALA A 89 4.44 1.72 -0.75
CA ALA A 89 3.28 1.63 -1.64
C ALA A 89 2.60 2.99 -1.96
N PRO A 90 2.36 3.90 -1.00
CA PRO A 90 1.87 5.25 -1.25
C PRO A 90 2.75 6.05 -2.21
N VAL A 91 4.09 5.92 -2.09
CA VAL A 91 5.04 6.64 -2.94
C VAL A 91 4.86 6.22 -4.41
N ILE A 92 4.67 4.92 -4.66
CA ILE A 92 4.38 4.42 -6.01
C ILE A 92 3.03 4.93 -6.51
N LEU A 93 1.98 4.87 -5.70
CA LEU A 93 0.63 5.32 -6.10
C LEU A 93 0.61 6.82 -6.45
N ILE A 94 1.26 7.65 -5.64
CA ILE A 94 1.36 9.09 -5.91
C ILE A 94 2.27 9.36 -7.10
N GLY A 95 3.38 8.63 -7.25
CA GLY A 95 4.24 8.72 -8.44
C GLY A 95 3.49 8.34 -9.73
N SER A 96 2.66 7.29 -9.70
CA SER A 96 1.79 6.90 -10.81
C SER A 96 0.75 7.98 -11.11
N LEU A 97 0.18 8.62 -10.08
CA LEU A 97 -0.74 9.73 -10.27
C LEU A 97 -0.06 10.93 -10.93
N PHE A 98 1.15 11.28 -10.50
CA PHE A 98 1.93 12.38 -11.07
C PHE A 98 2.28 12.13 -12.53
N TYR A 99 2.60 10.88 -12.89
CA TYR A 99 2.78 10.48 -14.28
C TYR A 99 1.53 10.74 -15.14
N ILE A 100 0.34 10.35 -14.64
CA ILE A 100 -0.93 10.53 -15.36
C ILE A 100 -1.31 12.02 -15.49
N LEU A 101 -1.01 12.82 -14.48
CA LEU A 101 -1.31 14.26 -14.45
C LEU A 101 -0.22 15.13 -15.08
N HIS A 102 0.85 14.52 -15.61
CA HIS A 102 2.00 15.22 -16.19
C HIS A 102 2.68 16.23 -15.23
N PHE A 103 2.73 15.93 -13.94
CA PHE A 103 3.50 16.73 -12.97
C PHE A 103 4.97 16.35 -12.99
N GLU A 104 5.86 17.31 -12.75
CA GLU A 104 7.31 17.06 -12.65
C GLU A 104 7.66 16.18 -11.44
N GLY A 105 8.77 15.44 -11.51
CA GLY A 105 9.27 14.60 -10.42
C GLY A 105 8.69 13.19 -10.33
N PHE A 106 7.78 12.80 -11.24
CA PHE A 106 7.16 11.46 -11.22
C PHE A 106 8.18 10.33 -11.41
N LYS A 107 9.25 10.57 -12.18
CA LYS A 107 10.27 9.56 -12.50
C LYS A 107 11.05 9.17 -11.25
N GLU A 108 11.50 10.16 -10.51
CA GLU A 108 12.25 10.02 -9.26
C GLU A 108 11.39 9.34 -8.20
N MET A 109 10.13 9.77 -8.06
CA MET A 109 9.18 9.16 -7.11
C MET A 109 8.91 7.69 -7.43
N LEU A 110 8.64 7.35 -8.70
CA LEU A 110 8.40 5.97 -9.11
C LEU A 110 9.65 5.10 -8.91
N LEU A 111 10.83 5.61 -9.25
CA LEU A 111 12.08 4.87 -9.10
C LEU A 111 12.37 4.59 -7.63
N VAL A 112 12.31 5.62 -6.77
CA VAL A 112 12.51 5.46 -5.32
C VAL A 112 11.48 4.51 -4.73
N GLY A 113 10.21 4.65 -5.11
CA GLY A 113 9.13 3.78 -4.66
C GLY A 113 9.35 2.32 -5.06
N CYS A 114 9.70 2.06 -6.32
CA CYS A 114 9.98 0.71 -6.83
C CYS A 114 11.21 0.09 -6.17
N VAL A 115 12.30 0.84 -5.97
CA VAL A 115 13.50 0.32 -5.30
C VAL A 115 13.20 0.02 -3.83
N ALA A 116 12.53 0.92 -3.12
CA ALA A 116 12.16 0.72 -1.72
C ALA A 116 11.21 -0.47 -1.53
N LEU A 117 10.15 -0.55 -2.34
CA LEU A 117 9.17 -1.61 -2.24
C LEU A 117 9.72 -2.95 -2.73
N GLY A 118 10.48 -2.96 -3.83
CA GLY A 118 11.12 -4.17 -4.36
C GLY A 118 12.14 -4.74 -3.38
N GLY A 119 12.99 -3.90 -2.80
CA GLY A 119 13.93 -4.29 -1.75
C GLY A 119 13.22 -4.85 -0.52
N ALA A 120 12.15 -4.20 -0.06
CA ALA A 120 11.36 -4.67 1.07
C ALA A 120 10.68 -6.02 0.77
N ILE A 121 10.16 -6.24 -0.45
CA ILE A 121 9.56 -7.52 -0.88
C ILE A 121 10.61 -8.63 -0.90
N LEU A 122 11.80 -8.39 -1.44
CA LEU A 122 12.87 -9.39 -1.48
C LEU A 122 13.33 -9.78 -0.07
N ILE A 123 13.59 -8.80 0.79
CA ILE A 123 14.02 -9.06 2.16
C ILE A 123 12.89 -9.78 2.93
N SER A 124 11.62 -9.38 2.75
CA SER A 124 10.49 -10.06 3.40
C SER A 124 10.32 -11.50 2.92
N ALA A 125 10.55 -11.79 1.65
CA ALA A 125 10.51 -13.16 1.13
C ALA A 125 11.53 -14.08 1.82
N THR A 126 12.72 -13.57 2.16
CA THR A 126 13.72 -14.36 2.92
C THR A 126 13.32 -14.60 4.38
N LEU A 127 12.60 -13.67 5.01
CA LEU A 127 12.13 -13.78 6.39
C LEU A 127 10.83 -14.60 6.56
N VAL A 128 10.06 -14.78 5.47
CA VAL A 128 8.81 -15.56 5.43
C VAL A 128 9.03 -17.05 5.72
N SER A 129 10.26 -17.54 5.59
CA SER A 129 10.60 -18.93 5.91
C SER A 129 10.32 -19.31 7.37
N ASN A 130 10.14 -18.33 8.28
CA ASN A 130 9.72 -18.58 9.66
C ASN A 130 8.19 -18.48 9.79
N PRO A 131 7.51 -19.50 10.37
CA PRO A 131 6.06 -19.54 10.45
C PRO A 131 5.46 -18.36 11.24
N ASP A 132 6.14 -17.91 12.28
CA ASP A 132 5.77 -16.74 13.09
C ASP A 132 5.75 -15.43 12.29
N ASN A 133 6.72 -15.24 11.40
CA ASN A 133 6.81 -14.04 10.56
C ASN A 133 5.79 -14.08 9.42
N MET A 134 5.46 -15.28 8.93
CA MET A 134 4.52 -15.45 7.81
C MET A 134 3.13 -14.91 8.15
N VAL A 135 2.66 -15.08 9.39
CA VAL A 135 1.36 -14.54 9.84
C VAL A 135 1.31 -13.01 9.73
N ILE A 136 2.41 -12.33 10.00
CA ILE A 136 2.50 -10.87 10.00
C ILE A 136 2.72 -10.33 8.59
N LEU A 137 3.61 -10.96 7.81
CA LEU A 137 4.05 -10.44 6.51
C LEU A 137 3.16 -10.84 5.33
N LYS A 138 2.39 -11.93 5.42
CA LYS A 138 1.59 -12.42 4.27
C LYS A 138 0.59 -11.38 3.75
N ARG A 139 -0.14 -10.72 4.65
CA ARG A 139 -1.17 -9.73 4.29
C ARG A 139 -0.58 -8.48 3.59
N PRO A 140 0.43 -7.78 4.15
CA PRO A 140 1.07 -6.67 3.45
C PRO A 140 1.63 -7.07 2.10
N LEU A 141 2.37 -8.19 2.05
CA LEU A 141 3.06 -8.62 0.84
C LEU A 141 2.06 -8.86 -0.31
N LEU A 142 0.93 -9.50 0.00
CA LEU A 142 -0.15 -9.73 -0.97
C LEU A 142 -0.83 -8.42 -1.43
N LEU A 143 -0.99 -7.44 -0.54
CA LEU A 143 -1.59 -6.15 -0.87
C LEU A 143 -0.66 -5.21 -1.64
N THR A 144 0.64 -5.23 -1.34
CA THR A 144 1.62 -4.33 -1.97
C THR A 144 2.16 -4.88 -3.30
N LEU A 145 2.06 -6.20 -3.54
CA LEU A 145 2.48 -6.82 -4.80
C LEU A 145 1.81 -6.20 -6.05
N PRO A 146 0.47 -6.04 -6.13
CA PRO A 146 -0.14 -5.41 -7.30
C PRO A 146 0.28 -3.94 -7.46
N VAL A 147 0.52 -3.21 -6.36
CA VAL A 147 1.01 -1.83 -6.39
C VAL A 147 2.45 -1.79 -6.94
N PHE A 148 3.29 -2.73 -6.54
CA PHE A 148 4.65 -2.87 -7.06
C PHE A 148 4.64 -3.12 -8.57
N LEU A 149 3.85 -4.09 -9.04
CA LEU A 149 3.72 -4.40 -10.47
C LEU A 149 3.21 -3.20 -11.27
N LEU A 150 2.26 -2.45 -10.72
CA LEU A 150 1.76 -1.22 -11.31
C LEU A 150 2.86 -0.15 -11.41
N GLY A 151 3.67 0.04 -10.36
CA GLY A 151 4.82 0.94 -10.40
C GLY A 151 5.85 0.57 -11.45
N VAL A 152 6.22 -0.71 -11.53
CA VAL A 152 7.15 -1.23 -12.55
C VAL A 152 6.60 -1.05 -13.95
N TYR A 153 5.30 -1.29 -14.16
CA TYR A 153 4.64 -1.05 -15.45
C TYR A 153 4.75 0.42 -15.89
N PHE A 154 4.46 1.36 -14.99
CA PHE A 154 4.61 2.78 -15.31
C PHE A 154 6.06 3.16 -15.60
N LEU A 155 7.02 2.67 -14.80
CA LEU A 155 8.44 2.91 -15.02
C LEU A 155 8.93 2.37 -16.37
N TYR A 156 8.49 1.16 -16.74
CA TYR A 156 8.78 0.58 -18.06
C TYR A 156 8.20 1.42 -19.19
N LYS A 157 6.93 1.85 -19.06
CA LYS A 157 6.27 2.71 -20.06
C LYS A 157 6.98 4.05 -20.24
N ILE A 158 7.54 4.60 -19.17
CA ILE A 158 8.33 5.84 -19.20
C ILE A 158 9.68 5.61 -19.89
N SER A 159 10.33 4.47 -19.67
CA SER A 159 11.66 4.19 -20.25
C SER A 159 11.64 3.94 -21.75
N ILE A 160 10.48 3.62 -22.33
CA ILE A 160 10.29 3.37 -23.77
C ILE A 160 9.95 4.66 -24.54
N LEU A 161 9.52 5.70 -23.82
CA LEU A 161 9.07 6.98 -24.38
C LEU A 161 10.20 8.01 -24.39
#